data_AF-A0A0J5KX77-F1
#
_entry.id   AF-A0A0J5KX77-F1
#
_cell.length_a   1.000
_cell.length_b   1.000
_cell.length_c   1.000
_cell.angle_alpha   90.00
_cell.angle_beta   90.00
_cell.angle_gamma   90.00
#
_symmetry.space_group_name_H-M   'P 1'
#
loop_
_entity.id
_entity.type
_entity.pdbx_description
1 polymer ?
#
loop_
_entity_poly.entity_id
_entity_poly.type
_entity_poly.pdbx_seq_one_letter_code
_entity_poly.pdbx_strand_id
1 'polypeptide(L)'
;DLTRRLNALDERKGKYLTGSELKSMVFAITQDFERSVPVEARLYQLSRTSAGEPLPAAQVAQTDLYLNQLLNRYALIRLRTEAQ
;
A
#
# COMPACT_ATOMS: atom_id res chain seq x y z
N ASP A 1 10.01 -4.37 -7.92
CA ASP A 1 10.54 -3.47 -6.88
C ASP A 1 10.38 -2.01 -7.21
N LEU A 2 9.60 -1.32 -6.38
CA LEU A 2 9.49 0.13 -6.33
C LEU A 2 10.85 0.78 -6.04
N THR A 3 11.65 0.18 -5.15
CA THR A 3 13.02 0.58 -4.86
C THR A 3 13.88 0.62 -6.12
N ARG A 4 13.71 -0.35 -7.03
CA ARG A 4 14.41 -0.36 -8.32
C ARG A 4 13.97 0.79 -9.24
N ARG A 5 12.68 1.14 -9.23
CA ARG A 5 12.13 2.25 -10.01
C ARG A 5 12.58 3.61 -9.48
N LEU A 6 12.69 3.76 -8.15
CA LEU A 6 13.22 4.95 -7.49
C LEU A 6 14.72 5.11 -7.73
N ASN A 7 15.50 4.03 -7.59
CA ASN A 7 16.94 4.05 -7.91
C ASN A 7 17.19 4.41 -9.37
N ALA A 8 16.35 3.93 -10.29
CA ALA A 8 16.44 4.29 -11.70
C ALA A 8 16.15 5.78 -11.97
N LEU A 9 15.41 6.48 -11.10
CA LEU A 9 15.25 7.94 -11.18
C LEU A 9 16.53 8.66 -10.75
N ASP A 10 17.19 8.17 -9.70
CA ASP A 10 18.43 8.77 -9.21
C ASP A 10 19.58 8.58 -10.20
N GLU A 11 19.70 7.37 -10.77
CA GLU A 11 20.66 7.06 -11.84
C GLU A 11 20.43 7.87 -13.12
N ARG A 12 19.16 8.19 -13.44
CA ARG A 12 18.79 8.96 -14.63
C ARG A 12 18.83 10.48 -14.42
N LYS A 13 18.91 10.97 -13.19
CA LYS A 13 18.94 12.41 -12.87
C LYS A 13 20.14 13.15 -13.52
N GLY A 14 21.19 12.41 -13.91
CA GLY A 14 22.35 12.92 -14.65
C GLY A 14 22.19 12.99 -16.18
N LYS A 15 21.10 12.46 -16.76
CA LYS A 15 20.74 12.57 -18.18
C LYS A 15 19.39 13.28 -18.28
N TYR A 16 19.17 14.12 -19.28
CA TYR A 16 17.93 14.91 -19.38
C TYR A 16 16.69 13.98 -19.46
N LEU A 17 15.97 13.83 -18.35
CA LEU A 17 14.68 13.15 -18.27
C LEU A 17 13.62 14.08 -18.85
N THR A 18 12.83 13.59 -19.81
CA THR A 18 11.73 14.40 -20.35
C THR A 18 10.60 14.50 -19.31
N GLY A 19 9.88 15.63 -19.29
CA GLY A 19 8.76 15.82 -18.36
C GLY A 19 7.66 14.76 -18.49
N SER A 20 7.45 14.22 -19.70
CA SER A 20 6.51 13.15 -19.98
C SER A 20 6.91 11.82 -19.33
N GLU A 21 8.20 11.47 -19.38
CA GLU A 21 8.71 10.25 -18.74
C GLU A 21 8.59 10.31 -17.22
N LEU A 22 8.92 11.46 -16.61
CA LEU A 22 8.74 11.67 -15.17
C LEU A 22 7.27 11.51 -14.76
N LYS A 23 6.35 12.09 -15.54
CA LYS A 23 4.90 12.02 -15.27
C LYS A 23 4.38 10.58 -15.30
N SER A 24 4.79 9.79 -16.30
CA SER A 24 4.42 8.38 -16.41
C SER A 24 4.99 7.54 -15.26
N MET A 25 6.21 7.81 -14.83
CA MET A 25 6.83 7.10 -13.72
C MET A 25 6.17 7.43 -12.37
N VAL A 26 5.91 8.71 -12.09
CA VAL A 26 5.18 9.13 -10.89
C VAL A 26 3.78 8.53 -10.87
N PHE A 27 3.07 8.54 -12.00
CA PHE A 27 1.76 7.89 -12.12
C PHE A 27 1.83 6.40 -11.79
N ALA A 28 2.82 5.68 -12.32
CA ALA A 28 2.98 4.26 -12.04
C ALA A 28 3.34 3.98 -10.56
N ILE A 29 4.11 4.86 -9.93
CA ILE A 29 4.43 4.77 -8.50
C ILE A 29 3.17 5.02 -7.65
N THR A 30 2.42 6.09 -7.93
CA THR A 30 1.16 6.39 -7.26
C THR A 30 0.15 5.26 -7.42
N GLN A 31 0.01 4.70 -8.62
CA GLN A 31 -0.87 3.57 -8.88
C GLN A 31 -0.45 2.33 -8.07
N ASP A 32 0.85 2.11 -7.86
CA ASP A 32 1.34 1.00 -7.02
C ASP A 32 1.00 1.23 -5.54
N PHE A 33 1.05 2.48 -5.06
CA PHE A 33 0.58 2.86 -3.72
C PHE A 33 -0.95 2.77 -3.57
N GLU A 34 -1.72 3.07 -4.62
CA GLU A 34 -3.18 3.01 -4.60
C GLU A 34 -3.72 1.57 -4.59
N ARG A 35 -2.91 0.57 -4.94
CA ARG A 35 -3.33 -0.85 -4.97
C ARG A 35 -3.74 -1.39 -3.60
N SER A 36 -3.30 -0.78 -2.50
CA SER A 36 -3.76 -1.14 -1.17
C SER A 36 -3.51 -0.01 -0.19
N VAL A 37 -4.57 0.49 0.46
CA VAL A 37 -4.40 1.34 1.65
C VAL A 37 -3.58 0.54 2.67
N PRO A 38 -2.42 1.03 3.14
CA PRO A 38 -1.63 0.33 4.13
C PRO A 38 -2.49 0.07 5.37
N VAL A 39 -2.41 -1.14 5.91
CA VAL A 39 -3.22 -1.55 7.07
C VAL A 39 -2.96 -0.61 8.25
N GLU A 40 -1.73 -0.13 8.37
CA GLU A 40 -1.25 0.82 9.36
C GLU A 40 -2.03 2.15 9.29
N ALA A 41 -2.36 2.64 8.08
CA ALA A 41 -3.12 3.88 7.92
C ALA A 41 -4.59 3.73 8.35
N ARG A 42 -5.20 2.55 8.14
CA ARG A 42 -6.58 2.27 8.63
C ARG A 42 -6.62 2.11 10.15
N LEU A 43 -5.64 1.39 10.72
CA LEU A 43 -5.51 1.26 12.17
C LEU A 43 -5.27 2.62 12.82
N TYR A 44 -4.47 3.48 12.19
CA TYR A 44 -4.27 4.85 12.64
C TYR A 44 -5.58 5.64 12.66
N GLN A 45 -6.42 5.52 11.63
CA GLN A 45 -7.73 6.17 11.58
C GLN A 45 -8.68 5.66 12.68
N LEU A 46 -8.70 4.35 12.96
CA LEU A 46 -9.45 3.80 14.10
C LEU A 46 -8.92 4.32 15.44
N SER A 47 -7.60 4.44 15.60
CA SER A 47 -7.00 4.98 16.83
C SER A 47 -7.25 6.47 17.04
N ARG A 48 -7.69 7.20 16.01
CA ARG A 48 -8.07 8.61 16.11
C ARG A 48 -9.49 8.81 16.64
N THR A 49 -10.28 7.75 16.84
CA THR A 49 -11.55 7.87 17.56
C THR A 49 -11.27 8.34 18.99
N SER A 50 -11.94 9.43 19.39
CA SER A 50 -11.75 10.07 20.69
C SER A 50 -11.89 9.05 21.82
N ALA A 51 -10.97 9.09 22.78
CA ALA A 51 -11.03 8.22 23.95
C ALA A 51 -12.35 8.44 24.70
N GLY A 52 -13.17 7.39 24.78
CA GLY A 52 -14.49 7.42 25.43
C GLY A 52 -15.68 7.36 24.48
N GLU A 53 -15.49 7.57 23.17
CA GLU A 53 -16.54 7.39 22.16
C GLU A 53 -16.54 5.95 21.62
N PRO A 54 -17.71 5.35 21.38
CA PRO A 54 -17.78 4.04 20.73
C PRO A 54 -17.21 4.10 19.32
N LEU A 55 -16.38 3.12 18.96
CA LEU A 55 -15.83 3.02 17.61
C LEU A 55 -16.97 2.92 16.58
N PRO A 56 -16.91 3.65 15.45
CA PRO A 56 -17.93 3.57 14.42
C PRO A 56 -18.05 2.14 13.88
N ALA A 57 -19.19 1.49 14.10
CA ALA A 57 -19.38 0.07 13.76
C ALA A 57 -19.09 -0.25 12.28
N ALA A 58 -19.46 0.66 11.37
CA ALA A 58 -19.15 0.52 9.95
C ALA A 58 -17.63 0.55 9.67
N GLN A 59 -16.88 1.38 10.37
CA GLN A 59 -15.43 1.52 10.18
C GLN A 59 -14.66 0.33 10.78
N VAL A 60 -15.15 -0.22 11.90
CA VAL A 60 -14.65 -1.46 12.48
C VAL A 60 -14.90 -2.62 11.52
N ALA A 61 -16.15 -2.83 11.08
CA ALA A 61 -16.49 -3.92 10.17
C ALA A 61 -15.70 -3.88 8.84
N GLN A 62 -15.49 -2.68 8.27
CA GLN A 62 -14.65 -2.51 7.09
C GLN A 62 -13.17 -2.84 7.34
N THR A 63 -12.67 -2.54 8.54
CA THR A 63 -11.30 -2.86 8.92
C THR A 63 -11.14 -4.37 9.13
N ASP A 64 -12.08 -5.03 9.78
CA ASP A 64 -12.08 -6.47 10.00
C ASP A 64 -12.11 -7.25 8.68
N LEU A 65 -12.99 -6.86 7.74
CA LEU A 65 -13.03 -7.48 6.41
C LEU A 65 -11.67 -7.37 5.70
N TYR A 66 -11.03 -6.21 5.78
CA TYR A 66 -9.75 -5.98 5.14
C TYR A 66 -8.61 -6.77 5.79
N LEU A 67 -8.57 -6.84 7.12
CA LEU A 67 -7.60 -7.66 7.87
C LEU A 67 -7.74 -9.14 7.50
N ASN A 68 -8.97 -9.64 7.42
CA ASN A 68 -9.23 -11.02 6.99
C ASN A 68 -8.76 -11.28 5.56
N GLN A 69 -9.01 -10.36 4.63
CA GLN A 69 -8.50 -10.47 3.25
C GLN A 69 -6.96 -10.50 3.22
N LEU A 70 -6.30 -9.69 4.04
CA LEU A 70 -4.84 -9.63 4.12
C LEU A 70 -4.27 -10.94 4.69
N LEU A 71 -4.85 -11.46 5.77
CA LEU A 71 -4.47 -12.74 6.37
C LEU A 71 -4.64 -13.90 5.38
N ASN A 72 -5.77 -13.94 4.65
CA ASN A 72 -6.01 -14.96 3.63
C ASN A 72 -4.98 -14.87 2.49
N ARG A 73 -4.67 -13.66 2.01
CA ARG A 73 -3.65 -13.46 0.98
C ARG A 73 -2.27 -13.89 1.46
N TYR A 74 -1.91 -13.58 2.71
CA TYR A 74 -0.67 -14.04 3.33
C TYR A 74 -0.60 -15.57 3.40
N ALA A 75 -1.67 -16.23 3.87
CA ALA A 75 -1.74 -17.68 3.93
C ALA A 75 -1.58 -18.32 2.54
N LEU A 76 -2.22 -17.76 1.51
CA LEU A 76 -2.08 -18.22 0.12
C LEU A 76 -0.67 -18.04 -0.44
N ILE A 77 0.02 -16.95 -0.10
CA ILE A 77 1.42 -16.72 -0.49
C ILE A 77 2.30 -17.76 0.19
N ARG A 78 2.16 -17.93 1.50
CA ARG A 78 2.92 -18.93 2.28
C ARG A 78 2.75 -20.34 1.74
N LEU A 79 1.51 -20.77 1.51
CA LEU A 79 1.22 -22.08 0.95
C LEU A 79 1.90 -22.27 -0.42
N ARG A 80 1.92 -21.23 -1.26
CA ARG A 80 2.58 -21.28 -2.57
C ARG A 80 4.10 -21.39 -2.44
N THR A 81 4.70 -20.70 -1.47
CA THR A 81 6.14 -20.74 -1.22
C THR A 81 6.60 -22.05 -0.60
N GLU A 82 5.77 -22.67 0.25
CA GLU A 82 6.07 -23.98 0.86
C GLU A 82 5.84 -25.17 -0.09
N ALA A 83 5.02 -24.99 -1.11
CA ALA A 83 4.76 -26.00 -2.14
C ALA A 83 5.80 -25.99 -3.28
N GLN A 84 6.77 -25.07 -3.27
CA GLN A 84 7.87 -24.97 -4.23
C GLN A 84 9.19 -25.38 -3.59
#